data_AF-A0AAN5X4D6-F1
#
_entry.id   AF-A0AAN5X4D6-F1
#
_cell.length_a   1.000
_cell.length_b   1.000
_cell.length_c   1.000
_cell.angle_alpha   90.00
_cell.angle_beta   90.00
_cell.angle_gamma   90.00
#
_symmetry.space_group_name_H-M   'P 1'
#
loop_
_entity.id
_entity.type
_entity.pdbx_description
1 polymer ?
#
loop_
_entity_poly.entity_id
_entity_poly.type
_entity_poly.pdbx_seq_one_letter_code
_entity_poly.pdbx_strand_id
1 'polypeptide(L)'
;MKLKARIAAFTVLTVPFHTALAQPLAPVSEFTQPQIFTEWVQNRCMGHIADSAALKEDANASAAVWLEASELPVEAFNEADTIITQALKTPVVGTAKSDYRVLKCSLIAHSVAMQKVYVNNSN
;
A
#
# COMPACT_ATOMS: atom_id res chain seq x y z
N MET A 1 -53.55 -49.76 -22.00
CA MET A 1 -52.41 -48.89 -22.34
C MET A 1 -51.50 -48.81 -21.12
N LYS A 2 -50.29 -49.38 -21.15
CA LYS A 2 -49.37 -49.44 -19.99
C LYS A 2 -48.42 -48.23 -20.02
N LEU A 3 -48.53 -47.32 -19.06
CA LEU A 3 -47.66 -46.16 -18.94
C LEU A 3 -46.34 -46.57 -18.25
N LYS A 4 -45.24 -46.63 -18.99
CA LYS A 4 -43.89 -46.85 -18.44
C LYS A 4 -43.37 -45.54 -17.86
N ALA A 5 -43.36 -45.42 -16.53
CA ALA A 5 -42.69 -44.33 -15.84
C ALA A 5 -41.16 -44.49 -16.02
N ARG A 6 -40.51 -43.53 -16.67
CA ARG A 6 -39.05 -43.42 -16.73
C ARG A 6 -38.61 -42.53 -15.57
N ILE A 7 -37.95 -43.13 -14.58
CA ILE A 7 -37.35 -42.40 -13.47
C ILE A 7 -36.02 -41.84 -13.99
N ALA A 8 -35.97 -40.52 -14.20
CA ALA A 8 -34.71 -39.83 -14.49
C ALA A 8 -33.95 -39.70 -13.17
N ALA A 9 -32.77 -40.33 -13.08
CA ALA A 9 -31.88 -40.17 -11.95
C ALA A 9 -31.31 -38.74 -11.95
N PHE A 10 -31.69 -37.95 -10.94
CA PHE A 10 -31.12 -36.63 -10.69
C PHE A 10 -29.78 -36.80 -9.97
N THR A 11 -28.69 -36.71 -10.72
CA THR A 11 -27.34 -36.69 -10.15
C THR A 11 -27.14 -35.32 -9.45
N VAL A 12 -27.16 -35.31 -8.12
CA VAL A 12 -26.88 -34.10 -7.32
C VAL A 12 -25.38 -33.83 -7.38
N LEU A 13 -24.99 -32.80 -8.13
CA LEU A 13 -23.62 -32.30 -8.16
C LEU A 13 -23.38 -31.48 -6.88
N THR A 14 -22.73 -32.07 -5.87
CA THR A 14 -22.29 -31.33 -4.69
C THR A 14 -21.07 -30.49 -5.07
N VAL A 15 -21.27 -29.21 -5.36
CA VAL A 15 -20.18 -28.25 -5.55
C VAL A 15 -19.59 -27.92 -4.17
N PRO A 16 -18.32 -28.25 -3.87
CA PRO A 16 -17.73 -27.86 -2.60
C PRO A 16 -17.49 -26.35 -2.62
N PHE A 17 -18.36 -25.61 -1.93
CA PHE A 17 -18.13 -24.21 -1.60
C PHE A 17 -16.90 -24.13 -0.70
N HIS A 18 -15.74 -23.83 -1.28
CA HIS A 18 -14.58 -23.44 -0.50
C HIS A 18 -14.83 -22.00 -0.05
N THR A 19 -15.36 -21.82 1.16
CA THR A 19 -15.33 -20.52 1.82
C THR A 19 -13.88 -20.26 2.19
N ALA A 20 -13.14 -19.58 1.31
CA ALA A 20 -11.84 -19.04 1.64
C ALA A 20 -12.01 -18.05 2.80
N LEU A 21 -11.65 -18.47 4.01
CA LEU A 21 -11.64 -17.61 5.18
C LEU A 21 -10.61 -16.50 4.95
N ALA A 22 -11.03 -15.25 5.02
CA ALA A 22 -10.10 -14.12 4.97
C ALA A 22 -9.13 -14.23 6.15
N GLN A 23 -7.83 -14.29 5.86
CA GLN A 23 -6.81 -14.24 6.89
C GLN A 23 -6.71 -12.81 7.45
N PRO A 24 -6.46 -12.63 8.76
CA PRO A 24 -6.22 -11.31 9.32
C PRO A 24 -4.99 -10.66 8.68
N LEU A 25 -5.02 -9.35 8.48
CA LEU A 25 -3.86 -8.57 8.06
C LEU A 25 -2.88 -8.41 9.22
N ALA A 26 -1.59 -8.35 8.92
CA ALA A 26 -0.56 -8.09 9.92
C ALA A 26 -0.76 -6.70 10.55
N PRO A 27 -0.73 -6.56 11.89
CA PRO A 27 -0.75 -5.27 12.55
C PRO A 27 0.54 -4.50 12.29
N VAL A 28 0.48 -3.17 12.35
CA VAL A 28 1.63 -2.26 12.16
C VAL A 28 2.80 -2.58 13.10
N SER A 29 2.51 -3.08 14.30
CA SER A 29 3.53 -3.49 15.28
C SER A 29 4.42 -4.65 14.86
N GLU A 30 4.05 -5.40 13.80
CA GLU A 30 4.89 -6.49 13.26
C GLU A 30 5.95 -5.99 12.25
N PHE A 31 5.91 -4.71 11.88
CA PHE A 31 6.87 -4.11 10.95
C PHE A 31 8.09 -3.57 11.70
N THR A 32 9.25 -3.66 11.07
CA THR A 32 10.49 -3.08 11.59
C THR A 32 10.51 -1.55 11.45
N GLN A 33 11.27 -0.83 12.27
CA GLN A 33 11.41 0.64 12.17
C GLN A 33 11.77 1.16 10.76
N PRO A 34 12.69 0.53 10.00
CA PRO A 34 12.94 0.93 8.61
C PRO A 34 11.74 0.73 7.69
N GLN A 35 10.97 -0.35 7.88
CA GLN A 35 9.75 -0.60 7.11
C GLN A 35 8.68 0.42 7.45
N ILE A 36 8.45 0.70 8.74
CA ILE A 36 7.51 1.72 9.21
C ILE A 36 7.80 3.08 8.56
N PHE A 37 9.06 3.52 8.57
CA PHE A 37 9.45 4.77 7.91
C PHE A 37 9.23 4.70 6.38
N THR A 38 9.55 3.58 5.75
CA THR A 38 9.35 3.39 4.30
C THR A 38 7.86 3.49 3.93
N GLU A 39 6.99 2.85 4.71
CA GLU A 39 5.53 2.90 4.50
C GLU A 39 4.97 4.30 4.74
N TRP A 40 5.48 5.01 5.77
CA TRP A 40 5.16 6.43 5.97
C TRP A 40 5.50 7.24 4.72
N VAL A 41 6.71 7.11 4.17
CA VAL A 41 7.14 7.86 2.97
C VAL A 41 6.24 7.53 1.78
N GLN A 42 5.92 6.25 1.59
CA GLN A 42 5.06 5.83 0.49
C GLN A 42 3.65 6.42 0.61
N ASN A 43 3.00 6.28 1.77
CA ASN A 43 1.65 6.81 1.99
C ASN A 43 1.62 8.35 1.93
N ARG A 44 2.61 9.02 2.51
CA ARG A 44 2.74 10.47 2.43
C ARG A 44 2.90 10.95 0.99
N CYS A 45 3.74 10.27 0.21
CA CYS A 45 3.89 10.54 -1.23
C CYS A 45 2.58 10.33 -2.00
N MET A 46 1.83 9.26 -1.70
CA MET A 46 0.50 9.03 -2.28
C MET A 46 -0.45 10.20 -2.00
N GLY A 47 -0.41 10.77 -0.79
CA GLY A 47 -1.16 11.98 -0.43
C GLY A 47 -0.79 13.23 -1.24
N HIS A 48 0.48 13.37 -1.66
CA HIS A 48 0.92 14.44 -2.56
C HIS A 48 0.43 14.27 -3.99
N ILE A 49 0.24 13.02 -4.43
CA ILE A 49 -0.14 12.74 -5.83
C ILE A 49 -1.63 12.47 -6.04
N ALA A 50 -2.42 12.33 -4.97
CA ALA A 50 -3.83 12.04 -5.04
C ALA A 50 -4.61 13.15 -5.75
N ASP A 51 -5.41 12.77 -6.75
CA ASP A 51 -6.23 13.71 -7.53
C ASP A 51 -7.62 13.93 -6.89
N SER A 52 -7.96 13.19 -5.83
CA SER A 52 -9.21 13.36 -5.08
C SER A 52 -8.94 13.69 -3.61
N ALA A 53 -9.82 14.49 -3.01
CA ALA A 53 -9.75 14.83 -1.60
C ALA A 53 -9.86 13.59 -0.70
N ALA A 54 -10.76 12.66 -1.05
CA ALA A 54 -10.95 11.41 -0.31
C ALA A 54 -9.68 10.55 -0.30
N LEU A 55 -9.02 10.37 -1.45
CA LEU A 55 -7.78 9.59 -1.51
C LEU A 55 -6.63 10.30 -0.79
N LYS A 56 -6.57 11.63 -0.88
CA LYS A 56 -5.57 12.42 -0.15
C LYS A 56 -5.74 12.29 1.36
N GLU A 57 -6.97 12.35 1.85
CA GLU A 57 -7.27 12.22 3.28
C GLU A 57 -6.93 10.82 3.79
N ASP A 58 -7.36 9.79 3.07
CA ASP A 58 -7.06 8.38 3.38
C ASP A 58 -5.55 8.12 3.42
N ALA A 59 -4.80 8.55 2.39
CA ALA A 59 -3.36 8.36 2.32
C ALA A 59 -2.63 9.08 3.47
N ASN A 60 -3.08 10.27 3.86
CA ASN A 60 -2.49 11.01 4.98
C ASN A 60 -2.85 10.40 6.34
N ALA A 61 -4.07 9.90 6.51
CA ALA A 61 -4.48 9.17 7.71
C ALA A 61 -3.66 7.86 7.84
N SER A 62 -3.46 7.15 6.73
CA SER A 62 -2.61 5.96 6.67
C SER A 62 -1.16 6.29 7.04
N ALA A 63 -0.58 7.36 6.49
CA ALA A 63 0.75 7.83 6.88
C ALA A 63 0.85 8.17 8.38
N ALA A 64 -0.20 8.77 8.96
CA ALA A 64 -0.20 9.12 10.38
C ALA A 64 -0.09 7.89 11.31
N VAL A 65 -0.64 6.74 10.92
CA VAL A 65 -0.50 5.49 11.69
C VAL A 65 0.96 5.02 11.69
N TRP A 66 1.66 5.11 10.56
CA TRP A 66 3.09 4.79 10.49
C TRP A 66 3.95 5.78 11.28
N LEU A 67 3.55 7.06 11.31
CA LEU A 67 4.21 8.06 12.14
C LEU A 67 4.09 7.73 13.63
N GLU A 68 2.89 7.33 14.07
CA GLU A 68 2.62 6.96 15.47
C GLU A 68 3.44 5.73 15.92
N ALA A 69 3.65 4.77 15.01
CA ALA A 69 4.43 3.56 15.29
C ALA A 69 5.95 3.77 15.23
N SER A 70 6.41 4.91 14.71
CA SER A 70 7.84 5.15 14.50
C SER A 70 8.52 5.70 15.74
N GLU A 71 9.77 5.28 15.95
CA GLU A 71 10.66 5.80 17.00
C GLU A 71 11.52 6.97 16.51
N LEU A 72 11.41 7.35 15.24
CA LEU A 72 12.17 8.47 14.68
C LEU A 72 11.67 9.82 15.20
N PRO A 73 12.56 10.82 15.34
CA PRO A 73 12.17 12.17 15.67
C PRO A 73 11.37 12.83 14.53
N VAL A 74 10.52 13.82 14.86
CA VAL A 74 9.65 14.53 13.89
C VAL A 74 10.45 15.19 12.76
N GLU A 75 11.69 15.58 13.04
CA GLU A 75 12.64 16.17 12.10
C GLU A 75 12.92 15.25 10.90
N ALA A 76 12.99 13.93 11.12
CA ALA A 76 13.19 12.95 10.05
C ALA A 76 12.03 12.99 9.04
N PHE A 77 10.81 13.14 9.52
CA PHE A 77 9.60 13.20 8.69
C PHE A 77 9.49 14.52 7.95
N ASN A 78 9.86 15.64 8.58
CA ASN A 78 9.91 16.95 7.92
C ASN A 78 10.96 16.97 6.78
N GLU A 79 12.14 16.38 7.03
CA GLU A 79 13.17 16.21 6.01
C GLU A 79 12.68 15.33 4.86
N ALA A 80 12.08 14.19 5.18
CA ALA A 80 11.51 13.27 4.20
C ALA A 80 10.41 13.92 3.35
N ASP A 81 9.48 14.70 3.94
CA ASP A 81 8.41 15.38 3.18
C ASP A 81 8.98 16.41 2.18
N THR A 82 10.08 17.07 2.57
CA THR A 82 10.82 17.97 1.68
C THR A 82 11.42 17.21 0.49
N ILE A 83 12.06 16.06 0.76
CA ILE A 83 12.63 15.20 -0.29
C ILE A 83 11.54 14.65 -1.20
N ILE A 84 10.40 14.18 -0.67
CA ILE A 84 9.25 13.71 -1.46
C ILE A 84 8.82 14.80 -2.44
N THR A 85 8.60 16.02 -1.94
CA THR A 85 8.13 17.16 -2.75
C THR A 85 9.10 17.49 -3.88
N GLN A 86 10.41 17.39 -3.63
CA GLN A 86 11.42 17.62 -4.66
C GLN A 86 11.49 16.47 -5.67
N ALA A 87 11.53 15.23 -5.19
CA ALA A 87 11.69 14.05 -6.03
C ALA A 87 10.49 13.78 -6.95
N LEU A 88 9.28 14.18 -6.55
CA LEU A 88 8.08 14.08 -7.39
C LEU A 88 8.16 14.87 -8.71
N LYS A 89 9.03 15.89 -8.76
CA LYS A 89 9.28 16.69 -9.97
C LYS A 89 10.11 15.94 -11.02
N THR A 90 10.79 14.86 -10.62
CA THR A 90 11.63 14.06 -11.52
C THR A 90 10.74 13.26 -12.48
N PRO A 91 11.01 13.28 -13.80
CA PRO A 91 10.29 12.45 -14.75
C PRO A 91 10.64 10.97 -14.57
N VAL A 92 9.63 10.11 -14.68
CA VAL A 92 9.80 8.65 -14.78
C VAL A 92 9.13 8.21 -16.08
N VAL A 93 9.82 7.39 -16.86
CA VAL A 93 9.38 6.97 -18.18
C VAL A 93 9.19 5.47 -18.24
N GLY A 94 8.27 5.03 -19.11
CA GLY A 94 8.01 3.64 -19.42
C GLY A 94 7.30 3.55 -20.77
N THR A 95 6.85 2.35 -21.13
CA THR A 95 6.23 2.09 -22.44
C THR A 95 4.79 2.57 -22.55
N ALA A 96 4.09 2.76 -21.43
CA ALA A 96 2.73 3.27 -21.39
C ALA A 96 2.74 4.80 -21.29
N LYS A 97 1.72 5.44 -21.89
CA LYS A 97 1.54 6.89 -21.80
C LYS A 97 0.96 7.25 -20.42
N SER A 98 1.84 7.46 -19.44
CA SER A 98 1.49 7.82 -18.05
C SER A 98 2.62 8.63 -17.41
N ASP A 99 2.29 9.39 -16.36
CA ASP A 99 3.27 10.12 -15.53
C ASP A 99 3.90 9.23 -14.45
N TYR A 100 3.44 7.98 -14.32
CA TYR A 100 3.98 6.98 -13.40
C TYR A 100 4.06 7.46 -11.93
N ARG A 101 3.13 8.35 -11.51
CA ARG A 101 3.17 9.00 -10.19
C ARG A 101 3.18 8.00 -9.03
N VAL A 102 2.41 6.92 -9.12
CA VAL A 102 2.40 5.85 -8.10
C VAL A 102 3.75 5.14 -8.03
N LEU A 103 4.34 4.81 -9.19
CA LEU A 103 5.67 4.21 -9.25
C LEU A 103 6.74 5.15 -8.66
N LYS A 104 6.64 6.46 -8.90
CA LYS A 104 7.53 7.44 -8.27
C LYS A 104 7.48 7.32 -6.75
N CYS A 105 6.31 7.16 -6.14
CA CYS A 105 6.22 7.01 -4.68
C CYS A 105 6.93 5.76 -4.16
N SER A 106 6.80 4.61 -4.83
CA SER A 106 7.56 3.41 -4.47
C SER A 106 9.07 3.61 -4.62
N LEU A 107 9.52 4.27 -5.71
CA LEU A 107 10.94 4.56 -5.94
C LEU A 107 11.50 5.56 -4.92
N ILE A 108 10.73 6.58 -4.55
CA ILE A 108 11.12 7.58 -3.54
C ILE A 108 11.27 6.92 -2.17
N ALA A 109 10.29 6.11 -1.75
CA ALA A 109 10.30 5.41 -0.46
C ALA A 109 11.54 4.51 -0.29
N HIS A 110 11.99 3.87 -1.35
CA HIS A 110 13.15 2.96 -1.33
C HIS A 110 14.48 3.64 -1.74
N SER A 111 14.48 4.96 -1.94
CA SER A 111 15.65 5.67 -2.44
C SER A 111 16.78 5.75 -1.42
N VAL A 112 18.02 5.91 -1.92
CA VAL A 112 19.20 6.17 -1.09
C VAL A 112 19.03 7.43 -0.23
N ALA A 113 18.29 8.43 -0.70
CA ALA A 113 18.01 9.63 0.07
C ALA A 113 17.17 9.31 1.33
N MET A 114 16.11 8.52 1.19
CA MET A 114 15.28 8.11 2.34
C MET A 114 16.03 7.19 3.30
N GLN A 115 16.88 6.30 2.78
CA GLN A 115 17.74 5.48 3.62
C GLN A 115 18.69 6.35 4.47
N LYS A 116 19.23 7.42 3.90
CA LYS A 116 20.08 8.37 4.66
C LYS A 116 19.29 9.12 5.72
N VAL A 117 18.08 9.58 5.41
CA VAL A 117 17.20 10.19 6.42
C VAL A 117 16.98 9.23 7.58
N TYR A 118 16.61 7.98 7.29
CA TYR A 118 16.41 6.96 8.31
C TYR A 118 17.67 6.77 9.17
N VAL A 119 18.82 6.48 8.55
CA VAL A 119 20.08 6.19 9.27
C VAL A 119 20.56 7.38 10.10
N ASN A 120 20.46 8.61 9.59
CA ASN A 120 20.91 9.80 10.31
C ASN A 120 20.06 10.14 11.53
N ASN A 121 18.83 9.64 11.57
CA ASN A 121 17.85 9.93 12.63
C ASN A 121 17.54 8.70 13.50
N SER A 122 18.15 7.55 13.19
CA SER A 122 18.09 6.35 14.02
C SER A 122 19.25 6.40 15.02
N ASN A 123 18.93 6.46 16.32
CA ASN A 123 19.92 6.41 17.40
C ASN A 123 20.58 5.03 17.51
#